data_AF-A0A7S0AN79-F1
#
_entry.id   AF-A0A7S0AN79-F1
#
_cell.length_a   1.000
_cell.length_b   1.000
_cell.length_c   1.000
_cell.angle_alpha   90.00
_cell.angle_beta   90.00
_cell.angle_gamma   90.00
#
_symmetry.space_group_name_H-M   'P 1'
#
loop_
_entity.id
_entity.type
_entity.pdbx_description
1 polymer ?
#
loop_
_entity_poly.entity_id
_entity_poly.type
_entity_poly.pdbx_seq_one_letter_code
_entity_poly.pdbx_strand_id
1 'polypeptide(L)'
;ELLSDQARTKFRHLDTVTVKGSSVKQKIYTYDSRHKGVDFFLFERSAEDADLDAERYAPNIFHTDMDLRAMRQHVSDEFLDSFNRGRDLYLAGKWEQAAKHLRAADDIMVETITEEGFMAEELNEIRARTNMMSAEDAEAEETHLRSEMGDGPSRRLLAFIEEHGGRAPPDWRGFRPLTSK
;
A
#
# COMPACT_ATOMS: atom_id res chain seq x y z
N GLU A 1 -1.78 10.63 22.39
CA GLU A 1 -1.75 9.98 21.06
C GLU A 1 -0.93 8.69 21.15
N LEU A 2 -1.24 7.68 20.33
CA LEU A 2 -0.61 6.36 20.38
C LEU A 2 0.67 6.22 19.54
N LEU A 3 0.92 7.13 18.57
CA LEU A 3 2.09 7.12 17.70
C LEU A 3 3.00 8.31 18.02
N SER A 4 4.32 8.16 17.80
CA SER A 4 5.28 9.27 17.83
C SER A 4 5.15 10.13 16.57
N ASP A 5 5.65 11.37 16.61
CA ASP A 5 5.65 12.25 15.44
C ASP A 5 6.40 11.63 14.25
N GLN A 6 7.49 10.91 14.54
CA GLN A 6 8.32 10.27 13.53
C GLN A 6 7.64 9.03 12.93
N ALA A 7 6.87 8.28 13.72
CA ALA A 7 6.04 7.21 13.18
C ALA A 7 4.92 7.78 12.30
N ARG A 8 4.29 8.89 12.70
CA ARG A 8 3.21 9.52 11.90
C ARG A 8 3.63 9.89 10.49
N THR A 9 4.90 10.22 10.24
CA THR A 9 5.38 10.54 8.89
C THR A 9 5.53 9.31 7.98
N LYS A 10 5.59 8.09 8.55
CA LYS A 10 5.73 6.84 7.79
C LYS A 10 4.42 6.10 7.59
N PHE A 11 3.45 6.34 8.48
CA PHE A 11 2.16 5.66 8.42
C PHE A 11 1.18 6.42 7.53
N ARG A 12 0.53 5.68 6.64
CA ARG A 12 -0.45 6.22 5.70
C ARG A 12 -1.85 5.99 6.23
N HIS A 13 -2.62 7.08 6.38
CA HIS A 13 -4.05 6.98 6.65
C HIS A 13 -4.72 6.36 5.43
N LEU A 14 -5.46 5.26 5.62
CA LEU A 14 -6.15 4.55 4.54
C LEU A 14 -7.62 4.93 4.44
N ASP A 15 -8.32 4.81 5.56
CA ASP A 15 -9.77 4.90 5.60
C ASP A 15 -10.21 5.35 7.00
N THR A 16 -11.42 5.90 7.10
CA THR A 16 -12.09 6.15 8.36
C THR A 16 -13.32 5.26 8.44
N VAL A 17 -13.44 4.46 9.50
CA VAL A 17 -14.52 3.50 9.67
C VAL A 17 -15.23 3.64 11.00
N THR A 18 -16.38 3.01 11.12
CA THR A 18 -17.00 2.68 12.42
C THR A 18 -17.05 1.18 12.56
N VAL A 19 -16.82 0.65 13.76
CA VAL A 19 -16.88 -0.79 14.03
C VAL A 19 -18.24 -1.19 14.59
N LYS A 20 -18.64 -2.45 14.39
CA LYS A 20 -19.91 -2.97 14.91
C LYS A 20 -20.08 -2.67 16.40
N GLY A 21 -21.17 -1.98 16.75
CA GLY A 21 -21.51 -1.61 18.13
C GLY A 21 -20.90 -0.29 18.62
N SER A 22 -20.16 0.45 17.78
CA SER A 22 -19.59 1.76 18.13
C SER A 22 -19.92 2.82 17.07
N SER A 23 -20.30 4.01 17.52
CA SER A 23 -20.41 5.21 16.67
C SER A 23 -19.10 5.99 16.58
N VAL A 24 -18.04 5.53 17.26
CA VAL A 24 -16.74 6.19 17.26
C VAL A 24 -16.04 5.94 15.92
N LYS A 25 -15.69 7.03 15.25
CA LYS A 25 -14.92 7.01 14.01
C LYS A 25 -13.48 6.61 14.32
N GLN A 26 -12.99 5.60 13.62
CA GLN A 26 -11.64 5.08 13.75
C GLN A 26 -10.90 5.28 12.43
N LYS A 27 -9.75 5.95 12.50
CA LYS A 27 -8.85 6.07 11.37
C LYS A 27 -7.99 4.81 11.28
N ILE A 28 -7.94 4.20 10.11
CA ILE A 28 -7.10 3.04 9.82
C ILE A 28 -5.82 3.57 9.20
N TYR A 29 -4.68 3.11 9.71
CA TYR A 29 -3.36 3.43 9.20
C TYR A 29 -2.64 2.16 8.78
N THR A 30 -1.77 2.27 7.80
CA THR A 30 -0.85 1.19 7.40
C THR A 30 0.59 1.68 7.44
N TYR A 31 1.50 0.72 7.59
CA TYR A 31 2.91 0.90 7.30
C TYR A 31 3.23 0.05 6.07
N ASP A 32 3.51 0.71 4.95
CA ASP A 32 3.90 0.03 3.72
C ASP A 32 5.30 -0.58 3.91
N SER A 33 5.43 -1.88 3.62
CA SER A 33 6.69 -2.63 3.71
C SER A 33 6.67 -3.82 2.76
N ARG A 34 7.75 -4.03 2.03
CA ARG A 34 7.96 -5.21 1.19
C ARG A 34 9.04 -6.12 1.77
N HIS A 35 8.86 -7.43 1.58
CA HIS A 35 9.81 -8.48 1.97
C HIS A 35 10.43 -9.21 0.76
N LYS A 36 9.85 -9.04 -0.44
CA LYS A 36 10.38 -9.56 -1.71
C LYS A 36 10.94 -8.41 -2.52
N GLY A 37 12.01 -8.68 -3.29
CA GLY A 37 12.65 -7.67 -4.12
C GLY A 37 13.21 -6.50 -3.31
N VAL A 38 13.69 -6.77 -2.09
CA VAL A 38 14.40 -5.82 -1.25
C VAL A 38 15.67 -6.51 -0.79
N ASP A 39 16.81 -5.81 -0.80
CA ASP A 39 18.06 -6.36 -0.29
C ASP A 39 18.06 -6.26 1.24
N PHE A 40 17.40 -7.22 1.90
CA PHE A 40 17.30 -7.29 3.37
C PHE A 40 18.45 -8.12 3.97
N PHE A 41 19.66 -8.09 3.40
CA PHE A 41 20.77 -8.89 3.92
C PHE A 41 21.48 -8.24 5.12
N LEU A 42 20.72 -7.75 6.12
CA LEU A 42 21.20 -7.22 7.42
C LEU A 42 22.38 -6.22 7.35
N PHE A 43 22.80 -5.79 6.15
CA PHE A 43 24.08 -5.16 5.87
C PHE A 43 25.24 -5.75 6.69
N GLU A 44 25.36 -7.08 6.71
CA GLU A 44 26.38 -7.82 7.50
C GLU A 44 26.21 -7.73 9.04
N ARG A 45 25.07 -7.23 9.56
CA ARG A 45 24.77 -7.29 11.01
C ARG A 45 24.60 -8.73 11.49
N SER A 46 25.18 -9.01 12.66
CA SER A 46 24.90 -10.26 13.38
C SER A 46 23.48 -10.27 13.93
N ALA A 47 22.94 -11.45 14.22
CA ALA A 47 21.64 -11.57 14.89
C ALA A 47 21.66 -10.90 16.27
N GLU A 48 22.78 -10.99 17.01
CA GLU A 48 22.92 -10.34 18.31
C GLU A 48 22.89 -8.80 18.20
N ASP A 49 23.50 -8.22 17.17
CA ASP A 49 23.45 -6.76 16.95
C ASP A 49 22.02 -6.30 16.59
N ALA A 50 21.30 -7.08 15.78
CA ALA A 50 19.92 -6.79 15.43
C ALA A 50 18.99 -6.83 16.67
N ASP A 51 19.19 -7.81 17.56
CA ASP A 51 18.45 -7.92 18.83
C ASP A 51 18.76 -6.72 19.75
N LEU A 52 20.03 -6.32 19.87
CA LEU A 52 20.44 -5.16 20.66
C LEU A 52 19.87 -3.84 20.11
N ASP A 53 19.83 -3.67 18.80
CA ASP A 53 19.23 -2.50 18.15
C ASP A 53 17.71 -2.46 18.39
N ALA A 54 17.04 -3.63 18.35
CA ALA A 54 15.61 -3.73 18.64
C ALA A 54 15.28 -3.40 20.10
N GLU A 55 16.12 -3.83 21.04
CA GLU A 55 16.00 -3.47 22.47
C GLU A 55 16.23 -1.97 22.73
N ARG A 56 17.07 -1.32 21.90
CA ARG A 56 17.38 0.11 21.98
C ARG A 56 16.46 0.96 21.10
N TYR A 57 15.18 0.61 21.05
CA TYR A 57 14.19 1.32 20.26
C TYR A 57 14.23 2.83 20.50
N ALA A 58 14.65 3.57 19.47
CA ALA A 58 14.63 5.01 19.43
C ALA A 58 13.68 5.47 18.32
N PRO A 59 12.87 6.53 18.52
CA PRO A 59 11.91 6.97 17.51
C PRO A 59 12.52 7.23 16.13
N ASN A 60 13.80 7.65 16.07
CA ASN A 60 14.49 7.99 14.83
C ASN A 60 14.88 6.77 14.00
N ILE A 61 14.66 5.55 14.50
CA ILE A 61 14.96 4.29 13.81
C ILE A 61 14.33 4.21 12.42
N PHE A 62 13.14 4.80 12.23
CA PHE A 62 12.48 4.89 10.91
C PHE A 62 13.25 5.69 9.84
N HIS A 63 14.29 6.43 10.24
CA HIS A 63 15.13 7.23 9.35
C HIS A 63 16.58 6.73 9.32
N THR A 64 17.03 6.04 10.36
CA THR A 64 18.42 5.58 10.50
C THR A 64 18.60 4.12 10.17
N ASP A 65 17.60 3.28 10.45
CA ASP A 65 17.70 1.85 10.19
C ASP A 65 17.61 1.56 8.69
N MET A 66 18.61 0.85 8.19
CA MET A 66 18.76 0.58 6.78
C MET A 66 17.73 -0.43 6.27
N ASP A 67 17.33 -1.39 7.10
CA ASP A 67 16.36 -2.43 6.73
C ASP A 67 14.94 -1.82 6.64
N LEU A 68 14.56 -0.96 7.60
CA LEU A 68 13.31 -0.21 7.56
C LEU A 68 13.21 0.69 6.31
N ARG A 69 14.33 1.26 5.87
CA ARG A 69 14.41 2.06 4.65
C ARG A 69 14.32 1.19 3.39
N ALA A 70 15.08 0.10 3.33
CA ALA A 70 15.09 -0.83 2.20
C ALA A 70 13.70 -1.45 1.98
N MET A 71 13.02 -1.87 3.06
CA MET A 71 11.65 -2.38 2.99
C MET A 71 10.64 -1.38 2.40
N ARG A 72 10.98 -0.08 2.36
CA ARG A 72 10.13 1.01 1.87
C ARG A 72 10.62 1.66 0.58
N GLN A 73 11.63 1.12 -0.08
CA GLN A 73 12.19 1.71 -1.30
C GLN A 73 11.13 1.90 -2.40
N HIS A 74 10.20 0.95 -2.52
CA HIS A 74 9.05 0.99 -3.44
C HIS A 74 8.05 2.14 -3.18
N VAL A 75 8.15 2.84 -2.05
CA VAL A 75 7.20 3.90 -1.67
C VAL A 75 7.76 5.26 -2.08
N SER A 76 7.49 5.65 -3.32
CA SER A 76 7.91 6.96 -3.86
C SER A 76 7.05 8.12 -3.34
N ASP A 77 7.59 9.33 -3.39
CA ASP A 77 6.85 10.55 -3.07
C ASP A 77 5.67 10.77 -4.04
N GLU A 78 5.84 10.41 -5.32
CA GLU A 78 4.79 10.47 -6.34
C GLU A 78 3.61 9.54 -6.01
N PHE A 79 3.91 8.31 -5.58
CA PHE A 79 2.90 7.39 -5.07
C PHE A 79 2.15 7.98 -3.89
N LEU A 80 2.87 8.51 -2.89
CA LEU A 80 2.28 9.07 -1.68
C LEU A 80 1.36 10.25 -2.01
N ASP A 81 1.78 11.15 -2.89
CA ASP A 81 0.99 12.30 -3.32
C ASP A 81 -0.29 11.87 -4.05
N SER A 82 -0.17 10.95 -5.00
CA SER A 82 -1.31 10.41 -5.73
C SER A 82 -2.29 9.70 -4.80
N PHE A 83 -1.80 8.84 -3.91
CA PHE A 83 -2.63 8.13 -2.95
C PHE A 83 -3.32 9.08 -1.98
N ASN A 84 -2.56 9.99 -1.35
CA ASN A 84 -3.10 10.95 -0.38
C ASN A 84 -4.21 11.78 -1.02
N ARG A 85 -4.01 12.21 -2.27
CA ARG A 85 -5.02 12.94 -3.02
C ARG A 85 -6.27 12.10 -3.27
N GLY A 86 -6.09 10.85 -3.73
CA GLY A 86 -7.18 9.91 -3.95
C GLY A 86 -8.00 9.63 -2.69
N ARG A 87 -7.33 9.36 -1.58
CA ARG A 87 -7.96 9.17 -0.27
C ARG A 87 -8.73 10.41 0.18
N ASP A 88 -8.15 11.59 0.09
CA ASP A 88 -8.81 12.81 0.57
C ASP A 88 -10.07 13.11 -0.25
N LEU A 89 -10.03 12.85 -1.56
CA LEU A 89 -11.20 12.91 -2.44
C LEU A 89 -12.24 11.86 -2.08
N TYR A 90 -11.82 10.63 -1.75
CA TYR A 90 -12.70 9.56 -1.29
C TYR A 90 -13.44 9.95 0.00
N LEU A 91 -12.71 10.44 0.99
CA LEU A 91 -13.28 10.91 2.26
C LEU A 91 -14.21 12.12 2.04
N ALA A 92 -13.90 12.99 1.08
CA ALA A 92 -14.75 14.12 0.69
C ALA A 92 -15.98 13.74 -0.17
N GLY A 93 -16.15 12.47 -0.54
CA GLY A 93 -17.27 11.99 -1.37
C GLY A 93 -17.10 12.24 -2.88
N LYS A 94 -15.93 12.70 -3.33
CA LYS A 94 -15.62 12.95 -4.75
C LYS A 94 -15.10 11.68 -5.43
N TRP A 95 -15.91 10.61 -5.41
CA TRP A 95 -15.45 9.25 -5.73
C TRP A 95 -14.97 9.06 -7.17
N GLU A 96 -15.58 9.74 -8.14
CA GLU A 96 -15.12 9.69 -9.54
C GLU A 96 -13.68 10.25 -9.70
N GLN A 97 -13.32 11.27 -8.92
CA GLN A 97 -11.96 11.83 -8.92
C GLN A 97 -11.03 10.98 -8.06
N ALA A 98 -11.52 10.49 -6.92
CA ALA A 98 -10.77 9.59 -6.05
C ALA A 98 -10.30 8.35 -6.81
N ALA A 99 -11.18 7.72 -7.58
CA ALA A 99 -10.87 6.52 -8.34
C ALA A 99 -9.71 6.74 -9.34
N LYS A 100 -9.65 7.91 -9.99
CA LYS A 100 -8.55 8.24 -10.91
C LYS A 100 -7.19 8.28 -10.19
N HIS A 101 -7.13 8.96 -9.05
CA HIS A 101 -5.90 9.07 -8.27
C HIS A 101 -5.52 7.74 -7.60
N LEU A 102 -6.49 6.96 -7.13
CA LEU A 102 -6.22 5.65 -6.53
C LEU A 102 -5.71 4.64 -7.58
N ARG A 103 -6.24 4.67 -8.82
CA ARG A 103 -5.69 3.86 -9.92
C ARG A 103 -4.28 4.29 -10.27
N ALA A 104 -4.03 5.59 -10.41
CA ALA A 104 -2.70 6.11 -10.66
C ALA A 104 -1.71 5.72 -9.56
N ALA A 105 -2.12 5.76 -8.28
CA ALA A 105 -1.28 5.30 -7.18
C ALA A 105 -0.94 3.79 -7.27
N ASP A 106 -1.92 2.96 -7.64
CA ASP A 106 -1.69 1.53 -7.88
C ASP A 106 -0.72 1.31 -9.05
N ASP A 107 -0.87 2.08 -10.14
CA ASP A 107 0.01 2.04 -11.32
C ASP A 107 1.46 2.42 -10.97
N ILE A 108 1.66 3.56 -10.29
CA ILE A 108 2.99 4.02 -9.86
C ILE A 108 3.69 2.96 -8.99
N MET A 109 2.95 2.28 -8.12
CA MET A 109 3.52 1.22 -7.27
C MET A 109 4.05 0.07 -8.12
N VAL A 110 3.23 -0.42 -9.06
CA VAL A 110 3.63 -1.50 -10.00
C VAL A 110 4.83 -1.10 -10.84
N GLU A 111 4.83 0.13 -11.37
CA GLU A 111 5.90 0.69 -12.18
C GLU A 111 7.20 0.79 -11.38
N THR A 112 7.17 1.38 -10.19
CA THR A 112 8.35 1.53 -9.32
C THR A 112 9.02 0.18 -9.06
N ILE A 113 8.24 -0.85 -8.74
CA ILE A 113 8.75 -2.20 -8.49
C ILE A 113 9.35 -2.83 -9.75
N THR A 114 8.75 -2.54 -10.91
CA THR A 114 9.19 -3.07 -12.21
C THR A 114 10.49 -2.41 -12.67
N GLU A 115 10.58 -1.09 -12.56
CA GLU A 115 11.68 -0.27 -13.08
C GLU A 115 12.93 -0.34 -12.19
N GLU A 116 12.77 -0.39 -10.87
CA GLU A 116 13.90 -0.49 -9.94
C GLU A 116 14.58 -1.88 -9.98
N GLY A 117 14.18 -2.77 -10.90
CA GLY A 117 14.90 -4.00 -11.21
C GLY A 117 14.73 -5.12 -10.19
N PHE A 118 13.99 -4.88 -9.10
CA PHE A 118 13.82 -5.80 -7.99
C PHE A 118 13.07 -7.09 -8.33
N MET A 119 12.36 -7.11 -9.45
CA MET A 119 11.60 -8.26 -9.96
C MET A 119 11.85 -8.49 -11.46
N ALA A 120 12.90 -7.91 -12.05
CA ALA A 120 13.10 -7.95 -13.50
C ALA A 120 13.27 -9.38 -14.05
N GLU A 121 13.93 -10.26 -13.28
CA GLU A 121 14.09 -11.66 -13.63
C GLU A 121 12.75 -12.42 -13.52
N GLU A 122 12.03 -12.27 -12.40
CA GLU A 122 10.68 -12.85 -12.24
C GLU A 122 9.71 -12.37 -13.33
N LEU A 123 9.73 -11.08 -13.66
CA LEU A 123 8.92 -10.49 -14.75
C LEU A 123 9.27 -11.08 -16.11
N ASN A 124 10.55 -11.33 -16.39
CA ASN A 124 10.96 -11.97 -17.63
C ASN A 124 10.50 -13.44 -17.70
N GLU A 125 10.62 -14.18 -16.58
CA GLU A 125 10.11 -15.55 -16.48
C GLU A 125 8.60 -15.62 -16.64
N ILE A 126 7.88 -14.68 -16.00
CA ILE A 126 6.45 -14.51 -16.16
C ILE A 126 6.12 -14.24 -17.62
N ARG A 127 6.71 -13.21 -18.25
CA ARG A 127 6.43 -12.86 -19.65
C ARG A 127 6.70 -14.04 -20.59
N ALA A 128 7.75 -14.82 -20.32
CA ALA A 128 8.05 -16.04 -21.06
C ALA A 128 6.94 -17.10 -20.89
N ARG A 129 6.41 -17.28 -19.67
CA ARG A 129 5.26 -18.15 -19.40
C ARG A 129 3.98 -17.63 -20.05
N THR A 130 3.66 -16.33 -19.90
CA THR A 130 2.46 -15.68 -20.45
C THR A 130 2.37 -15.82 -21.97
N ASN A 131 3.50 -15.73 -22.69
CA ASN A 131 3.54 -15.93 -24.14
C ASN A 131 3.17 -17.36 -24.59
N MET A 132 3.16 -18.33 -23.67
CA MET A 132 2.79 -19.73 -23.94
C MET A 132 1.40 -20.08 -23.37
N MET A 133 0.68 -19.12 -22.78
CA MET A 133 -0.61 -19.30 -22.12
C MET A 133 -1.78 -18.94 -23.03
N SER A 134 -2.96 -19.44 -22.69
CA SER A 134 -4.19 -18.95 -23.31
C SER A 134 -4.44 -17.48 -22.92
N ALA A 135 -5.27 -16.77 -23.68
CA ALA A 135 -5.60 -15.38 -23.37
C ALA A 135 -6.26 -15.22 -21.98
N GLU A 136 -7.11 -16.18 -21.58
CA GLU A 136 -7.77 -16.18 -20.26
C GLU A 136 -6.76 -16.40 -19.13
N ASP A 137 -5.84 -17.35 -19.31
CA ASP A 137 -4.82 -17.63 -18.30
C ASP A 137 -3.81 -16.47 -18.18
N ALA A 138 -3.48 -15.82 -19.30
CA ALA A 138 -2.60 -14.65 -19.32
C ALA A 138 -3.19 -13.46 -18.54
N GLU A 139 -4.48 -13.18 -18.72
CA GLU A 139 -5.19 -12.11 -17.99
C GLU A 139 -5.26 -12.40 -16.48
N ALA A 140 -5.49 -13.66 -16.11
CA ALA A 140 -5.50 -14.09 -14.71
C ALA A 140 -4.13 -13.93 -14.04
N GLU A 141 -3.04 -14.29 -14.73
CA GLU A 141 -1.67 -14.13 -14.23
C GLU A 141 -1.30 -12.64 -14.10
N GLU A 142 -1.62 -11.80 -15.11
CA GLU A 142 -1.40 -10.36 -15.02
C GLU A 142 -2.13 -9.73 -13.83
N THR A 143 -3.38 -10.15 -13.61
CA THR A 143 -4.18 -9.72 -12.45
C THR A 143 -3.53 -10.16 -11.13
N HIS A 144 -3.02 -11.39 -11.06
CA HIS A 144 -2.33 -11.91 -9.89
C HIS A 144 -1.07 -11.11 -9.57
N LEU A 145 -0.27 -10.79 -10.58
CA LEU A 145 0.97 -10.03 -10.43
C LEU A 145 0.73 -8.60 -10.02
N ARG A 146 -0.22 -7.93 -10.65
CA ARG A 146 -0.67 -6.62 -10.20
C ARG A 146 -1.21 -6.68 -8.77
N SER A 147 -1.75 -7.82 -8.33
CA SER A 147 -2.14 -7.97 -6.93
C SER A 147 -0.98 -8.11 -5.95
N GLU A 148 0.14 -8.70 -6.37
CA GLU A 148 1.37 -8.77 -5.56
C GLU A 148 2.21 -7.47 -5.63
N MET A 149 2.13 -6.75 -6.75
CA MET A 149 2.94 -5.56 -7.04
C MET A 149 2.23 -4.25 -6.75
N GLY A 150 0.92 -4.19 -6.90
CA GLY A 150 0.15 -2.96 -6.70
C GLY A 150 -0.12 -2.62 -5.24
N ASP A 151 -0.75 -1.47 -5.04
CA ASP A 151 -1.17 -0.97 -3.72
C ASP A 151 -2.50 -1.60 -3.29
N GLY A 152 -2.42 -2.64 -2.46
CA GLY A 152 -3.59 -3.31 -1.88
C GLY A 152 -4.64 -2.35 -1.32
N PRO A 153 -4.26 -1.36 -0.49
CA PRO A 153 -5.17 -0.34 0.00
C PRO A 153 -5.89 0.49 -1.07
N SER A 154 -5.19 0.96 -2.12
CA SER A 154 -5.83 1.65 -3.26
C SER A 154 -6.89 0.77 -3.89
N ARG A 155 -6.56 -0.50 -4.17
CA ARG A 155 -7.49 -1.47 -4.77
C ARG A 155 -8.68 -1.76 -3.87
N ARG A 156 -8.52 -1.82 -2.54
CA ARG A 156 -9.64 -1.98 -1.60
C ARG A 156 -10.58 -0.78 -1.60
N LEU A 157 -10.05 0.44 -1.69
CA LEU A 157 -10.89 1.64 -1.82
C LEU A 157 -11.59 1.70 -3.18
N LEU A 158 -10.89 1.32 -4.26
CA LEU A 158 -11.47 1.22 -5.61
C LEU A 158 -12.60 0.21 -5.66
N ALA A 159 -12.40 -1.00 -5.14
CA ALA A 159 -13.44 -2.02 -5.07
C ALA A 159 -14.67 -1.52 -4.31
N PHE A 160 -14.47 -0.84 -3.18
CA PHE A 160 -15.58 -0.25 -2.42
C PHE A 160 -16.31 0.86 -3.21
N ILE A 161 -15.58 1.72 -3.92
CA ILE A 161 -16.17 2.74 -4.81
C ILE A 161 -17.01 2.08 -5.91
N GLU A 162 -16.49 1.01 -6.52
CA GLU A 162 -17.13 0.26 -7.60
C GLU A 162 -18.38 -0.49 -7.14
N GLU A 163 -18.37 -1.09 -5.95
CA GLU A 163 -19.52 -1.73 -5.30
C GLU A 163 -20.72 -0.77 -5.14
N HIS A 164 -20.48 0.54 -5.15
CA HIS A 164 -21.51 1.59 -5.05
C HIS A 164 -21.72 2.35 -6.37
N GLY A 165 -21.29 1.76 -7.50
CA GLY A 165 -21.48 2.35 -8.82
C GLY A 165 -20.64 3.60 -9.10
N GLY A 166 -19.49 3.75 -8.42
CA GLY A 166 -18.53 4.83 -8.69
C GLY A 166 -18.89 6.18 -8.06
N ARG A 167 -19.96 6.25 -7.25
CA ARG A 167 -20.45 7.50 -6.65
C ARG A 167 -20.69 7.34 -5.16
N ALA A 168 -20.33 8.39 -4.42
CA ALA A 168 -20.57 8.41 -3.00
C ALA A 168 -22.08 8.40 -2.69
N PRO A 169 -22.53 7.66 -1.67
CA PRO A 169 -23.88 7.77 -1.16
C PRO A 169 -24.24 9.21 -0.81
N PRO A 170 -25.52 9.63 -0.95
CA PRO A 170 -25.95 10.99 -0.60
C PRO A 170 -25.67 11.39 0.86
N ASP A 171 -25.61 10.40 1.76
CA ASP A 171 -25.32 10.55 3.18
C ASP A 171 -23.86 10.25 3.54
N TRP A 172 -22.96 10.23 2.55
CA TRP A 172 -21.53 10.00 2.78
C TRP A 172 -20.93 11.09 3.67
N ARG A 173 -20.43 10.68 4.84
CA ARG A 173 -19.85 11.57 5.85
C ARG A 173 -18.33 11.39 5.99
N GLY A 174 -17.69 10.81 4.99
CA GLY A 174 -16.26 10.51 4.99
C GLY A 174 -15.87 9.34 5.87
N PHE A 175 -16.79 8.39 6.10
CA PHE A 175 -16.49 7.14 6.78
C PHE A 175 -17.51 6.06 6.40
N ARG A 176 -17.09 4.79 6.47
CA ARG A 176 -17.99 3.64 6.24
C ARG A 176 -18.09 2.71 7.46
N PRO A 177 -19.20 1.98 7.63
CA PRO A 177 -19.30 0.97 8.68
C PRO A 177 -18.54 -0.30 8.26
N LEU A 178 -17.73 -0.84 9.16
CA LEU A 178 -17.05 -2.13 9.01
C LEU A 178 -17.86 -3.18 9.79
N THR A 179 -18.82 -3.78 9.08
CA THR A 179 -19.84 -4.66 9.66
C THR A 179 -19.48 -6.15 9.59
N SER A 180 -18.53 -6.53 8.74
CA SER A 180 -17.96 -7.88 8.66
C SER A 180 -16.44 -7.84 8.82
N LYS A 181 -15.89 -8.93 9.35
CA LYS A 181 -14.45 -9.20 9.40
C LYS A 181 -13.97 -9.79 8.09
#